data_AF-A0A971R5H1-F1
#
_entry.id   AF-A0A971R5H1-F1
#
_cell.length_a   1.000
_cell.length_b   1.000
_cell.length_c   1.000
_cell.angle_alpha   90.00
_cell.angle_beta   90.00
_cell.angle_gamma   90.00
#
_symmetry.space_group_name_H-M   'P 1'
#
loop_
_entity.id
_entity.type
_entity.pdbx_description
1 polymer ?
#
loop_
_entity_poly.entity_id
_entity_poly.type
_entity_poly.pdbx_seq_one_letter_code
_entity_poly.pdbx_strand_id
1 'polypeptide(L)'
;MFSPEQMQEMLPESVASAPDLAIRWVLSNPAVTVALSGMNTMEMIEQNVASAEREEPFSTAETQAVTAMLQKLQSFADLYCTGCGYCMPCPNGVDIPGNFLLMNYARVYGMKDYAREQYARLLKGEEVWLQGVRISGLSADRCVECGVCEPKCPQNIPIIDQLKETHEALSA
;
A
#
# COMPACT_ATOMS: atom_id res chain seq x y z
N MET A 1 -6.47 4.86 0.96
CA MET A 1 -6.50 4.55 -0.49
C MET A 1 -7.41 5.57 -1.15
N PHE A 2 -7.04 6.11 -2.31
CA PHE A 2 -7.92 7.04 -3.03
C PHE A 2 -9.22 6.35 -3.37
N SER A 3 -10.34 7.05 -3.19
CA SER A 3 -11.61 6.57 -3.70
C SER A 3 -11.59 6.57 -5.23
N PRO A 4 -12.46 5.79 -5.90
CA PRO A 4 -12.59 5.83 -7.35
C PRO A 4 -12.81 7.25 -7.88
N GLU A 5 -13.57 8.08 -7.16
CA GLU A 5 -13.83 9.48 -7.52
C GLU A 5 -12.54 10.32 -7.48
N GLN A 6 -11.75 10.19 -6.42
CA GLN A 6 -10.48 10.92 -6.31
C GLN A 6 -9.48 10.48 -7.39
N MET A 7 -9.47 9.21 -7.77
CA MET A 7 -8.63 8.74 -8.89
C MET A 7 -9.08 9.35 -10.21
N GLN A 8 -10.40 9.48 -10.43
CA GLN A 8 -10.96 10.04 -11.65
C GLN A 8 -10.64 11.55 -11.81
N GLU A 9 -10.68 12.31 -10.71
CA GLU A 9 -10.25 13.72 -10.68
C GLU A 9 -8.76 13.93 -11.01
N MET A 10 -7.95 12.88 -10.85
CA MET A 10 -6.51 12.94 -11.12
C MET A 10 -6.16 12.57 -12.58
N LEU A 11 -7.11 12.08 -13.38
CA LEU A 11 -6.88 11.69 -14.77
C LEU A 11 -6.80 12.94 -15.67
N PRO A 12 -5.86 13.01 -16.62
CA PRO A 12 -5.85 14.06 -17.63
C PRO A 12 -7.05 13.91 -18.59
N GLU A 13 -7.55 15.02 -19.14
CA GLU A 13 -8.73 15.01 -20.03
C GLU A 13 -8.56 14.15 -21.30
N SER A 14 -7.32 13.91 -21.73
CA SER A 14 -6.99 13.07 -22.90
C SER A 14 -7.12 11.56 -22.63
N VAL A 15 -7.35 11.17 -21.38
CA VAL A 15 -7.44 9.78 -20.94
C VAL A 15 -8.88 9.37 -20.79
N ALA A 16 -9.27 8.27 -21.43
CA ALA A 16 -10.65 7.80 -21.42
C ALA A 16 -11.03 7.22 -20.05
N SER A 17 -10.09 6.55 -19.37
CA SER A 17 -10.32 5.90 -18.08
C SER A 17 -9.00 5.57 -17.36
N ALA A 18 -9.06 5.22 -16.07
CA ALA A 18 -7.87 4.77 -15.34
C ALA A 18 -7.24 3.49 -15.93
N PRO A 19 -8.01 2.46 -16.39
CA PRO A 19 -7.45 1.34 -17.13
C PRO A 19 -6.77 1.71 -18.45
N ASP A 20 -7.34 2.64 -19.23
CA ASP A 20 -6.73 3.13 -20.48
C ASP A 20 -5.35 3.74 -20.20
N LEU A 21 -5.26 4.62 -19.19
CA LEU A 21 -3.99 5.21 -18.77
C LEU A 21 -2.98 4.16 -18.32
N ALA A 22 -3.40 3.21 -17.48
CA ALA A 22 -2.53 2.21 -16.90
C ALA A 22 -1.95 1.25 -17.96
N ILE A 23 -2.80 0.75 -18.86
CA ILE A 23 -2.38 -0.15 -19.94
C ILE A 23 -1.44 0.57 -20.90
N ARG A 24 -1.80 1.76 -21.36
CA ARG A 24 -0.97 2.53 -22.29
C ARG A 24 0.36 2.95 -21.66
N TRP A 25 0.38 3.31 -20.37
CA TRP A 25 1.62 3.61 -19.65
C TRP A 25 2.55 2.40 -19.58
N VAL A 26 2.05 1.23 -19.19
CA VAL A 26 2.87 0.01 -19.07
C VAL A 26 3.42 -0.41 -20.43
N LEU A 27 2.58 -0.39 -21.46
CA LEU A 27 2.97 -0.76 -22.83
C LEU A 27 3.85 0.30 -23.51
N SER A 28 3.89 1.54 -23.01
CA SER A 28 4.81 2.58 -23.53
C SER A 28 6.28 2.29 -23.23
N ASN A 29 6.57 1.43 -22.25
CA ASN A 29 7.93 1.04 -21.92
C ASN A 29 8.42 -0.07 -22.88
N PRO A 30 9.42 0.19 -23.73
CA PRO A 30 9.89 -0.79 -24.71
C PRO A 30 10.55 -2.03 -24.08
N ALA A 31 10.89 -1.99 -22.79
CA ALA A 31 11.42 -3.15 -22.06
C ALA A 31 10.31 -4.08 -21.52
N VAL A 32 9.04 -3.68 -21.60
CA VAL A 32 7.89 -4.49 -21.20
C VAL A 32 7.37 -5.25 -22.41
N THR A 33 7.24 -6.58 -22.28
CA THR A 33 6.74 -7.44 -23.36
C THR A 33 5.32 -7.95 -23.14
N VAL A 34 4.83 -7.94 -21.89
CA VAL A 34 3.51 -8.46 -21.51
C VAL A 34 2.93 -7.61 -20.38
N ALA A 35 1.67 -7.19 -20.53
CA ALA A 35 0.87 -6.58 -19.47
C ALA A 35 -0.24 -7.54 -19.03
N LEU A 36 -0.33 -7.86 -17.74
CA LEU A 36 -1.37 -8.71 -17.18
C LEU A 36 -2.45 -7.84 -16.53
N SER A 37 -3.65 -7.82 -17.12
CA SER A 37 -4.80 -7.08 -16.57
C SER A 37 -5.83 -8.03 -15.97
N GLY A 38 -6.27 -7.73 -14.74
CA GLY A 38 -7.35 -8.45 -14.05
C GLY A 38 -8.72 -7.82 -14.37
N MET A 39 -9.69 -8.64 -14.76
CA MET A 39 -11.01 -8.17 -15.23
C MET A 39 -12.11 -9.11 -14.74
N ASN A 40 -13.29 -8.56 -14.45
CA ASN A 40 -14.42 -9.32 -13.92
C ASN A 40 -15.63 -9.38 -14.88
N THR A 41 -15.66 -8.55 -15.92
CA THR A 41 -16.78 -8.45 -16.87
C THR A 41 -16.27 -8.37 -18.30
N MET A 42 -17.14 -8.68 -19.27
CA MET A 42 -16.80 -8.58 -20.69
C MET A 42 -16.52 -7.14 -21.13
N GLU A 43 -17.28 -6.18 -20.61
CA GLU A 43 -17.08 -4.76 -20.89
C GLU A 43 -15.66 -4.28 -20.51
N MET A 44 -15.13 -4.73 -19.36
CA MET A 44 -13.75 -4.43 -18.96
C MET A 44 -12.72 -5.03 -19.94
N ILE A 45 -13.01 -6.20 -20.50
CA ILE A 45 -12.15 -6.85 -21.50
C ILE A 45 -12.13 -6.02 -22.77
N GLU A 46 -13.29 -5.65 -23.29
CA GLU A 46 -13.42 -4.84 -24.51
C GLU A 46 -12.70 -3.48 -24.37
N GLN A 47 -12.86 -2.81 -23.22
CA GLN A 47 -12.19 -1.55 -22.94
C GLN A 47 -10.66 -1.70 -22.85
N ASN A 48 -10.17 -2.76 -22.22
CA ASN A 48 -8.74 -3.02 -22.09
C ASN A 48 -8.08 -3.39 -23.42
N VAL A 49 -8.78 -4.17 -24.26
CA VAL A 49 -8.33 -4.49 -25.63
C VAL A 49 -8.25 -3.21 -26.46
N ALA A 50 -9.31 -2.40 -26.46
CA ALA A 50 -9.32 -1.13 -27.18
C ALA A 50 -8.17 -0.20 -26.73
N SER A 51 -7.84 -0.19 -25.44
CA SER A 51 -6.71 0.59 -24.90
C SER A 51 -5.35 0.06 -25.38
N ALA A 52 -5.19 -1.26 -25.45
CA ALA A 52 -3.96 -1.92 -25.86
C ALA A 52 -3.71 -1.87 -27.38
N GLU A 53 -4.76 -1.79 -28.19
CA GLU A 53 -4.69 -1.69 -29.66
C GLU A 53 -4.32 -0.28 -30.16
N ARG A 54 -4.31 0.73 -29.28
CA ARG A 54 -3.93 2.10 -29.66
C ARG A 54 -2.43 2.19 -29.96
N GLU A 55 -2.11 2.46 -31.22
CA GLU A 55 -0.73 2.66 -31.70
C GLU A 55 -0.17 4.05 -31.36
N GLU A 56 -1.03 4.97 -30.90
CA GLU A 56 -0.66 6.34 -30.55
C GLU A 56 0.35 6.34 -29.40
N PRO A 57 1.54 6.94 -29.58
CA PRO A 57 2.56 6.96 -28.55
C PRO A 57 2.05 7.70 -27.32
N PHE A 58 2.52 7.25 -26.16
CA PHE A 58 2.22 7.91 -24.89
C PHE A 58 2.81 9.32 -24.91
N SER A 59 1.95 10.33 -24.86
CA SER A 59 2.33 11.72 -25.07
C SER A 59 3.09 12.28 -23.87
N THR A 60 3.80 13.39 -24.10
CA THR A 60 4.47 14.12 -23.03
C THR A 60 3.46 14.63 -21.99
N ALA A 61 2.26 15.05 -22.41
CA ALA A 61 1.20 15.51 -21.51
C ALA A 61 0.71 14.37 -20.60
N GLU A 62 0.46 13.18 -21.15
CA GLU A 62 0.08 12.00 -20.37
C GLU A 62 1.21 11.57 -19.41
N THR A 63 2.48 11.65 -19.85
CA THR A 63 3.65 11.37 -19.01
C THR A 63 3.73 12.31 -17.82
N GLN A 64 3.51 13.61 -18.05
CA GLN A 64 3.50 14.61 -16.99
C GLN A 64 2.34 14.38 -16.01
N ALA A 65 1.17 14.01 -16.51
CA ALA A 65 0.03 13.68 -15.67
C ALA A 65 0.31 12.47 -14.76
N VAL A 66 0.82 11.36 -15.31
CA VAL A 66 1.24 10.19 -14.51
C VAL A 66 2.31 10.57 -13.50
N THR A 67 3.31 11.38 -13.89
CA THR A 67 4.36 11.84 -12.98
C THR A 67 3.81 12.67 -11.83
N ALA A 68 2.87 13.57 -12.11
CA ALA A 68 2.21 14.39 -11.08
C ALA A 68 1.33 13.54 -10.15
N MET A 69 0.64 12.52 -10.70
CA MET A 69 -0.07 11.53 -9.90
C MET A 69 0.91 10.78 -8.99
N LEU A 70 2.01 10.25 -9.52
CA LEU A 70 3.03 9.55 -8.75
C LEU A 70 3.63 10.42 -7.64
N GLN A 71 3.89 11.69 -7.89
CA GLN A 71 4.38 12.63 -6.85
C GLN A 71 3.37 12.83 -5.73
N LYS A 72 2.07 12.96 -6.06
CA LYS A 72 1.00 13.01 -5.05
C LYS A 72 0.94 11.70 -4.25
N LEU A 73 1.09 10.56 -4.92
CA LEU A 73 1.08 9.22 -4.31
C LEU A 73 2.34 8.93 -3.49
N GLN A 74 3.48 9.53 -3.83
CA GLN A 74 4.76 9.27 -3.17
C GLN A 74 4.69 9.60 -1.68
N SER A 75 3.98 10.68 -1.33
CA SER A 75 3.71 11.03 0.06
C SER A 75 2.97 9.93 0.83
N PHE A 76 2.18 9.07 0.16
CA PHE A 76 1.50 7.94 0.78
C PHE A 76 2.40 6.72 0.96
N ALA A 77 3.33 6.48 0.04
CA ALA A 77 4.23 5.33 0.10
C ALA A 77 5.14 5.38 1.35
N ASP A 78 5.46 6.57 1.83
CA ASP A 78 6.27 6.79 3.04
C ASP A 78 5.45 6.68 4.34
N LEU A 79 4.10 6.69 4.25
CA LEU A 79 3.21 6.78 5.41
C LEU A 79 2.82 5.44 6.03
N TYR A 80 2.96 4.32 5.31
CA TYR A 80 2.47 3.03 5.80
C TYR A 80 3.27 1.82 5.32
N CYS A 81 3.33 0.80 6.16
CA CYS A 81 3.91 -0.49 5.82
C CYS A 81 2.98 -1.28 4.88
N THR A 82 3.55 -1.91 3.87
CA THR A 82 2.85 -2.81 2.93
C THR A 82 2.80 -4.28 3.36
N GLY A 83 3.43 -4.64 4.49
CA GLY A 83 3.39 -6.00 5.02
C GLY A 83 4.31 -7.01 4.33
N CYS A 84 5.35 -6.56 3.62
CA CYS A 84 6.28 -7.46 2.88
C CYS A 84 7.09 -8.44 3.76
N GLY A 85 7.27 -8.13 5.05
CA GLY A 85 7.97 -9.01 5.99
C GLY A 85 9.50 -9.01 5.92
N TYR A 86 10.15 -8.19 5.08
CA TYR A 86 11.63 -8.17 4.99
C TYR A 86 12.34 -7.73 6.28
N CYS A 87 11.67 -6.95 7.12
CA CYS A 87 12.17 -6.59 8.44
C CYS A 87 12.22 -7.76 9.44
N MET A 88 11.57 -8.89 9.12
CA MET A 88 11.43 -10.05 10.00
C MET A 88 12.55 -11.08 9.80
N PRO A 89 12.84 -11.94 10.80
CA PRO A 89 12.31 -11.88 12.17
C PRO A 89 12.90 -10.73 12.97
N CYS A 90 12.11 -10.11 13.85
CA CYS A 90 12.60 -9.17 14.84
C CYS A 90 13.33 -9.95 15.96
N PRO A 91 14.58 -9.57 16.33
CA PRO A 91 15.33 -10.26 17.39
C PRO A 91 14.66 -10.18 18.77
N ASN A 92 13.73 -9.23 18.96
CA ASN A 92 12.96 -9.04 20.20
C ASN A 92 11.53 -9.59 20.10
N GLY A 93 11.22 -10.36 19.05
CA GLY A 93 9.92 -11.03 18.91
C GLY A 93 8.74 -10.14 18.50
N VAL A 94 8.95 -8.84 18.26
CA VAL A 94 7.88 -7.93 17.77
C VAL A 94 7.41 -8.34 16.38
N ASP A 95 6.09 -8.47 16.20
CA ASP A 95 5.48 -8.69 14.88
C ASP A 95 5.34 -7.37 14.13
N ILE A 96 6.43 -6.89 13.52
CA ILE A 96 6.46 -5.56 12.90
C ILE A 96 5.35 -5.40 11.84
N PRO A 97 5.18 -6.32 10.87
CA PRO A 97 4.10 -6.22 9.89
C PRO A 97 2.71 -6.29 10.53
N GLY A 98 2.50 -7.15 11.53
CA GLY A 98 1.21 -7.27 12.21
C GLY A 98 0.80 -6.00 12.96
N ASN A 99 1.73 -5.38 13.67
CA ASN A 99 1.47 -4.10 14.36
C ASN A 99 1.13 -2.99 13.35
N PHE A 100 1.85 -2.91 12.24
CA PHE A 100 1.54 -1.93 11.20
C PHE A 100 0.26 -2.23 10.44
N LEU A 101 -0.14 -3.49 10.29
CA LEU A 101 -1.45 -3.83 9.74
C LEU A 101 -2.57 -3.21 10.60
N LEU A 102 -2.47 -3.32 11.93
CA LEU A 102 -3.42 -2.67 12.85
C LEU A 102 -3.39 -1.14 12.69
N MET A 103 -2.20 -0.55 12.58
CA MET A 103 -2.10 0.90 12.37
C MET A 103 -2.70 1.35 11.04
N ASN A 104 -2.57 0.55 9.99
CA ASN A 104 -3.17 0.81 8.68
C ASN A 104 -4.70 0.76 8.77
N TYR A 105 -5.27 -0.16 9.55
CA TYR A 105 -6.71 -0.18 9.84
C TYR A 105 -7.18 1.14 10.47
N ALA A 106 -6.43 1.69 11.41
CA ALA A 106 -6.74 2.98 12.01
C ALA A 106 -6.56 4.16 11.05
N ARG A 107 -5.40 4.27 10.38
CA ARG A 107 -5.03 5.45 9.56
C ARG A 107 -5.64 5.44 8.16
N VAL A 108 -5.61 4.29 7.48
CA VAL A 108 -5.95 4.18 6.05
C VAL A 108 -7.43 3.90 5.85
N TYR A 109 -8.01 3.07 6.72
CA TYR A 109 -9.40 2.63 6.62
C TYR A 109 -10.35 3.34 7.61
N GLY A 110 -9.82 4.20 8.49
CA GLY A 110 -10.62 4.91 9.49
C GLY A 110 -11.24 4.01 10.58
N MET A 111 -10.80 2.75 10.67
CA MET A 111 -11.35 1.74 11.58
C MET A 111 -10.59 1.74 12.92
N LYS A 112 -10.49 2.90 13.56
CA LYS A 112 -9.65 3.09 14.76
C LYS A 112 -10.07 2.22 15.94
N ASP A 113 -11.37 2.15 16.23
CA ASP A 113 -11.87 1.39 17.38
C ASP A 113 -11.66 -0.11 17.21
N TYR A 114 -11.86 -0.62 16.00
CA TYR A 114 -11.55 -2.01 15.66
C TYR A 114 -10.05 -2.31 15.81
N ALA A 115 -9.18 -1.43 15.31
CA ALA A 115 -7.73 -1.60 15.45
C ALA A 115 -7.29 -1.61 16.93
N ARG A 116 -7.88 -0.75 17.77
CA ARG A 116 -7.62 -0.70 19.22
C ARG A 116 -8.04 -1.98 19.93
N GLU A 117 -9.24 -2.49 19.63
CA GLU A 117 -9.73 -3.74 20.21
C GLU A 117 -8.77 -4.90 19.90
N GLN A 118 -8.35 -5.01 18.64
CA GLN A 118 -7.41 -6.05 18.22
C GLN A 118 -6.01 -5.85 18.84
N TYR A 119 -5.52 -4.61 18.93
CA TYR A 119 -4.24 -4.30 19.58
C TYR A 119 -4.26 -4.62 21.08
N ALA A 120 -5.38 -4.38 21.78
CA ALA A 120 -5.54 -4.71 23.19
C ALA A 120 -5.44 -6.22 23.46
N ARG A 121 -5.84 -7.06 22.51
CA ARG A 121 -5.65 -8.52 22.57
C ARG A 121 -4.19 -8.90 22.36
N LEU A 122 -3.52 -8.27 21.40
CA LEU A 122 -2.09 -8.46 21.16
C LEU A 122 -1.24 -8.09 22.40
N LEU A 123 -1.59 -7.00 23.10
CA LEU A 123 -0.95 -6.59 24.36
C LEU A 123 -1.05 -7.65 25.47
N LYS A 124 -2.11 -8.48 25.45
CA LYS A 124 -2.30 -9.60 26.38
C LYS A 124 -1.55 -10.87 25.96
N GLY A 125 -0.85 -10.84 24.82
CA GLY A 125 -0.18 -11.99 24.24
C GLY A 125 -1.13 -12.95 23.52
N GLU A 126 -2.34 -12.50 23.16
CA GLU A 126 -3.26 -13.30 22.35
C GLU A 126 -2.86 -13.23 20.86
N GLU A 127 -3.10 -14.32 20.14
CA GLU A 127 -3.05 -14.30 18.68
C GLU A 127 -4.24 -13.54 18.10
N VAL A 128 -3.97 -12.74 17.07
CA VAL A 128 -4.99 -11.93 16.39
C VAL A 128 -5.03 -12.33 14.91
N TRP A 129 -6.23 -12.40 14.36
CA TRP A 129 -6.45 -12.73 12.94
C TRP A 129 -7.13 -11.57 12.23
N LEU A 130 -6.47 -11.01 11.21
CA LEU A 130 -7.02 -9.96 10.36
C LEU A 130 -6.85 -10.35 8.89
N GLN A 131 -7.95 -10.37 8.13
CA GLN A 131 -7.95 -10.72 6.69
C GLN A 131 -7.22 -12.03 6.36
N GLY A 132 -7.32 -13.04 7.22
CA GLY A 132 -6.62 -14.33 7.03
C GLY A 132 -5.12 -14.28 7.36
N VAL A 133 -4.59 -13.14 7.82
CA VAL A 133 -3.24 -13.00 8.35
C VAL A 133 -3.25 -13.25 9.85
N ARG A 134 -2.43 -14.19 10.30
CA ARG A 134 -2.19 -14.45 11.72
C ARG A 134 -1.08 -13.54 12.24
N ILE A 135 -1.39 -12.77 13.28
CA ILE A 135 -0.44 -11.97 14.05
C ILE A 135 -0.15 -12.77 15.33
N SER A 136 1.08 -13.27 15.45
CA SER A 136 1.48 -14.17 16.55
C SER A 136 2.74 -13.74 17.28
N GLY A 137 3.39 -12.66 16.85
CA GLY A 137 4.50 -12.07 17.62
C GLY A 137 4.02 -11.05 18.65
N LEU A 138 4.96 -10.32 19.21
CA LEU A 138 4.70 -9.34 20.26
C LEU A 138 4.19 -8.01 19.70
N SER A 139 3.47 -7.28 20.54
CA SER A 139 2.98 -5.91 20.29
C SER A 139 4.12 -4.89 20.22
N ALA A 140 3.82 -3.72 19.66
CA ALA A 140 4.79 -2.67 19.36
C ALA A 140 5.51 -2.12 20.62
N ASP A 141 4.88 -2.19 21.80
CA ASP A 141 5.46 -1.81 23.10
C ASP A 141 6.70 -2.66 23.49
N ARG A 142 6.90 -3.80 22.83
CA ARG A 142 8.06 -4.67 23.06
C ARG A 142 9.27 -4.32 22.18
N CYS A 143 9.16 -3.28 21.36
CA CYS A 143 10.30 -2.75 20.62
C CYS A 143 11.32 -2.13 21.59
N VAL A 144 12.58 -2.57 21.48
CA VAL A 144 13.72 -2.00 22.24
C VAL A 144 14.61 -1.10 21.39
N GLU A 145 14.13 -0.69 20.21
CA GLU A 145 14.80 0.29 19.34
C GLU A 145 16.18 -0.17 18.82
N CYS A 146 16.36 -1.47 18.60
CA CYS A 146 17.65 -2.03 18.20
C CYS A 146 18.14 -1.69 16.77
N GLY A 147 17.30 -1.09 15.91
CA GLY A 147 17.68 -0.67 14.55
C GLY A 147 17.85 -1.77 13.50
N VAL A 148 17.80 -3.05 13.87
CA VAL A 148 18.07 -4.18 12.94
C VAL A 148 17.07 -4.27 11.78
N CYS A 149 15.86 -3.76 11.96
CA CYS A 149 14.78 -3.82 10.97
C CYS A 149 14.89 -2.75 9.87
N GLU A 150 15.40 -1.55 10.18
CA GLU A 150 15.31 -0.39 9.28
C GLU A 150 16.12 -0.55 7.99
N PRO A 151 17.38 -1.02 8.01
CA PRO A 151 18.14 -1.24 6.78
C PRO A 151 17.55 -2.32 5.87
N LYS A 152 16.65 -3.17 6.39
CA LYS A 152 15.98 -4.22 5.62
C LYS A 152 14.70 -3.73 4.93
N CYS A 153 14.22 -2.53 5.28
CA CYS A 153 12.99 -2.02 4.75
C CYS A 153 13.18 -1.50 3.32
N PRO A 154 12.52 -2.07 2.31
CA PRO A 154 12.66 -1.61 0.93
C PRO A 154 12.02 -0.23 0.72
N GLN A 155 11.10 0.17 1.60
CA GLN A 155 10.41 1.46 1.56
C GLN A 155 11.10 2.53 2.42
N ASN A 156 12.19 2.18 3.13
CA ASN A 156 12.91 3.08 4.04
C ASN A 156 12.03 3.82 5.06
N ILE A 157 10.92 3.20 5.50
CA ILE A 157 10.07 3.79 6.54
C ILE A 157 10.80 3.78 7.90
N PRO A 158 10.59 4.79 8.76
CA PRO A 158 11.17 4.83 10.10
C PRO A 158 10.42 3.84 11.02
N ILE A 159 10.80 2.56 10.95
CA ILE A 159 10.09 1.47 11.63
C ILE A 159 10.02 1.71 13.13
N ILE A 160 11.10 2.19 13.75
CA ILE A 160 11.14 2.40 15.20
C ILE A 160 10.12 3.46 15.62
N ASP A 161 10.12 4.60 14.94
CA ASP A 161 9.22 5.72 15.27
C ASP A 161 7.77 5.35 14.98
N GLN A 162 7.50 4.67 13.86
CA GLN A 162 6.14 4.23 13.54
C GLN A 162 5.63 3.16 14.53
N LEU A 163 6.49 2.31 15.10
CA LEU A 163 6.08 1.35 16.14
C LEU A 163 5.68 2.07 17.43
N LYS A 164 6.44 3.11 17.84
CA LYS A 164 6.06 3.97 18.98
C LYS A 164 4.70 4.61 18.75
N GLU A 165 4.53 5.22 17.58
CA GLU A 165 3.28 5.88 17.20
C GLU A 165 2.11 4.88 17.14
N THR A 166 2.35 3.66 16.66
CA THR A 166 1.37 2.57 16.65
C THR A 166 0.92 2.24 18.08
N HIS A 167 1.87 2.09 19.01
CA HIS A 167 1.54 1.81 20.40
C HIS A 167 0.73 2.96 21.02
N GLU A 168 1.17 4.21 20.86
CA GLU A 168 0.50 5.39 21.41
C GLU A 168 -0.94 5.53 20.87
N ALA A 169 -1.14 5.34 19.57
CA ALA A 169 -2.44 5.54 18.95
C ALA A 169 -3.45 4.43 19.25
N LEU A 170 -2.99 3.18 19.42
CA LEU A 170 -3.83 2.00 19.56
C LEU A 170 -4.00 1.51 21.01
N SER A 171 -3.19 2.01 21.96
CA SER A 171 -3.35 1.70 23.38
C SER A 171 -4.19 2.70 24.16
N ALA A 172 -4.45 3.89 23.59
CA ALA A 172 -5.34 4.91 24.12
C ALA A 172 -6.81 4.55 23.88
#